data_AF-A0A928FG23-F1
#
_entry.id   AF-A0A928FG23-F1
#
_cell.length_a   1.000
_cell.length_b   1.000
_cell.length_c   1.000
_cell.angle_alpha   90.00
_cell.angle_beta   90.00
_cell.angle_gamma   90.00
#
_symmetry.space_group_name_H-M   'P 1'
#
loop_
_entity.id
_entity.type
_entity.pdbx_description
1 polymer ?
#
loop_
_entity_poly.entity_id
_entity_poly.type
_entity_poly.pdbx_seq_one_letter_code
_entity_poly.pdbx_strand_id
1 'polypeptide(L)'
;MKRAFCLLFAVLMCFSLVACNGVVPVETTASTTDPVTDPATDPVTDPVTEPVTEPVTEPVTEPVTEPVTEPVTEPVTEPVTEPVTEPVTEPAVDPEDEKLSEFAKIEPADGKTVKIACVGDSITYGYGLGNPLADSYPAQLQKLLGGSYKVGNFGKSGSYTLPANNKYNVKEANLYYRNTAEYNASLKFDADVVIIMLGTNDIRSMSCNAAKDDYVAALKSIAEEYSDLPTVKKVYIASCIFTCNADVIRQLSHGELARLQEKAANDLGFPFIDVFAMTYEYMNVHHHYDKDRVHPAEDGYLQIAKAIYAGLMETEPEIDEYPVSETGVVFVKDGGRPTADGKTPATPINSFAKAVGLLRKDGGTIVICGPFTSSYTMHLPENGKTITVTSVYDGVDYRTTAKAKLTLKHSFYLYGDFVFDNLEICSGAQWQLFVCNYNNVTIGEGVTCTKANAQCTDMLLLIGANVGLGGVPESEITLNGECNVYVNGGTWLYIKCGNRRGNPAYAFGGVGEGGKLTVTVNGGVYTNTGGNNLTAATGMSSNLGECNLIINGGEFHGSIYAVSRGGGDTHETDAVMTGTVNLEINGGTFKGKIFAIQDNTVKVTGSVNVTCAAAYESLLSGNFTNKVIK
;
A
#
# COMPACT_ATOMS: atom_id res chain seq x y z
N MET A 1 24.98 -29.37 -40.09
CA MET A 1 24.84 -28.46 -41.24
C MET A 1 23.38 -28.47 -41.70
N LYS A 2 22.73 -27.29 -41.68
CA LYS A 2 21.56 -26.87 -42.49
C LYS A 2 20.22 -27.59 -42.24
N ARG A 3 19.25 -26.89 -41.60
CA ARG A 3 18.11 -26.13 -42.21
C ARG A 3 16.99 -27.08 -42.69
N ALA A 4 15.69 -26.88 -42.48
CA ALA A 4 14.87 -25.82 -41.89
C ALA A 4 13.45 -26.41 -41.79
N PHE A 5 12.65 -26.10 -40.77
CA PHE A 5 11.18 -26.15 -40.83
C PHE A 5 10.58 -25.40 -39.62
N CYS A 6 9.35 -24.91 -39.81
CA CYS A 6 8.45 -24.21 -38.87
C CYS A 6 8.49 -22.67 -38.87
N LEU A 7 7.61 -22.13 -39.73
CA LEU A 7 7.00 -20.81 -39.67
C LEU A 7 5.46 -21.02 -39.75
N LEU A 8 4.72 -20.07 -39.18
CA LEU A 8 3.25 -19.96 -39.04
C LEU A 8 2.61 -20.67 -37.83
N PHE A 9 2.44 -19.91 -36.74
CA PHE A 9 1.15 -19.75 -36.04
C PHE A 9 1.22 -18.51 -35.14
N ALA A 10 0.75 -17.36 -35.65
CA ALA A 10 0.53 -16.15 -34.86
C ALA A 10 -0.38 -15.17 -35.62
N VAL A 11 -1.71 -15.33 -35.53
CA VAL A 11 -2.71 -14.26 -35.59
C VAL A 11 -4.02 -14.82 -35.02
N LEU A 12 -4.47 -14.34 -33.86
CA LEU A 12 -5.90 -14.10 -33.57
C LEU A 12 -6.05 -13.41 -32.21
N MET A 13 -6.54 -12.16 -32.23
CA MET A 13 -7.58 -11.59 -31.36
C MET A 13 -7.39 -10.07 -31.19
N CYS A 14 -7.96 -9.32 -32.14
CA CYS A 14 -8.48 -7.98 -31.93
C CYS A 14 -9.86 -7.89 -32.59
N PHE A 15 -10.68 -7.00 -32.04
CA PHE A 15 -11.98 -6.48 -32.50
C PHE A 15 -13.25 -7.20 -32.04
N SER A 16 -13.93 -6.55 -31.09
CA SER A 16 -15.39 -6.48 -31.05
C SER A 16 -15.80 -5.03 -30.75
N LEU A 17 -16.10 -4.29 -31.83
CA LEU A 17 -16.83 -3.04 -31.85
C LEU A 17 -18.13 -3.37 -32.60
N VAL A 18 -19.29 -3.24 -31.94
CA VAL A 18 -20.59 -3.29 -32.63
C VAL A 18 -21.42 -2.12 -32.15
N ALA A 19 -21.65 -1.19 -33.08
CA ALA A 19 -22.67 -0.17 -33.01
C ALA A 19 -24.05 -0.79 -33.31
N CYS A 20 -25.10 -0.27 -32.68
CA CYS A 20 -26.46 -0.46 -33.16
C CYS A 20 -27.22 0.87 -33.03
N ASN A 21 -27.55 1.46 -34.18
CA ASN A 21 -28.49 2.57 -34.32
C ASN A 21 -29.92 2.04 -34.35
N GLY A 22 -30.83 2.71 -33.66
CA GLY A 22 -32.27 2.56 -33.81
C GLY A 22 -32.97 3.87 -33.45
N VAL A 23 -33.38 4.62 -34.47
CA VAL A 23 -34.15 5.85 -34.36
C VAL A 23 -35.64 5.52 -34.39
N VAL A 24 -36.43 6.08 -33.46
CA VAL A 24 -37.87 6.36 -33.64
C VAL A 24 -38.19 7.68 -32.91
N PRO A 25 -38.90 8.65 -33.53
CA PRO A 25 -39.22 9.94 -32.93
C PRO A 25 -40.56 9.88 -32.18
N VAL A 26 -40.70 10.63 -31.09
CA VAL A 26 -42.02 10.93 -30.48
C VAL A 26 -42.10 12.41 -30.15
N GLU A 27 -43.27 12.96 -30.48
CA GLU A 27 -43.66 14.36 -30.57
C GLU A 27 -43.83 15.08 -29.23
N THR A 28 -43.67 16.39 -29.35
CA THR A 28 -44.15 17.51 -28.53
C THR A 28 -45.43 17.32 -27.72
N THR A 29 -45.41 17.83 -26.48
CA THR A 29 -46.47 18.70 -25.95
C THR A 29 -45.87 19.84 -25.13
N ALA A 30 -46.32 21.06 -25.44
CA ALA A 30 -46.03 22.29 -24.72
C ALA A 30 -46.99 22.42 -23.52
N SER A 31 -46.55 23.08 -22.46
CA SER A 31 -47.46 23.78 -21.55
C SER A 31 -46.78 25.04 -21.01
N THR A 32 -47.38 26.16 -21.38
CA THR A 32 -47.11 27.55 -20.98
C THR A 32 -47.93 27.90 -19.73
N THR A 33 -47.34 28.63 -18.77
CA THR A 33 -48.01 29.74 -18.05
C THR A 33 -46.97 30.64 -17.37
N ASP A 34 -46.74 31.79 -18.01
CA ASP A 34 -46.55 33.19 -17.56
C ASP A 34 -45.80 33.63 -16.29
N PRO A 35 -45.20 34.86 -16.32
CA PRO A 35 -44.29 35.40 -15.32
C PRO A 35 -44.96 36.39 -14.36
N VAL A 36 -44.32 36.66 -13.21
CA VAL A 36 -44.60 37.85 -12.39
C VAL A 36 -43.28 38.54 -12.02
N THR A 37 -43.28 39.84 -12.28
CA THR A 37 -42.25 40.87 -12.13
C THR A 37 -42.14 41.47 -10.72
N ASP A 38 -40.89 41.61 -10.23
CA ASP A 38 -40.21 42.76 -9.53
C ASP A 38 -40.85 43.50 -8.31
N PRO A 39 -40.13 44.37 -7.55
CA PRO A 39 -38.68 44.61 -7.40
C PRO A 39 -38.16 44.87 -5.95
N ALA A 40 -36.85 45.11 -5.85
CA ALA A 40 -36.12 46.03 -4.95
C ALA A 40 -35.88 45.68 -3.46
N THR A 41 -34.59 45.66 -3.07
CA THR A 41 -34.00 46.62 -2.10
C THR A 41 -32.47 46.47 -2.06
N ASP A 42 -31.80 47.63 -2.08
CA ASP A 42 -30.35 47.90 -1.96
C ASP A 42 -30.16 48.73 -0.66
N PRO A 43 -28.95 49.14 -0.21
CA PRO A 43 -27.79 48.38 0.28
C PRO A 43 -27.31 48.89 1.67
N VAL A 44 -26.58 48.11 2.49
CA VAL A 44 -25.93 48.64 3.72
C VAL A 44 -24.60 47.93 4.07
N THR A 45 -23.51 48.70 3.86
CA THR A 45 -22.23 48.86 4.61
C THR A 45 -21.12 47.80 4.66
N ASP A 46 -19.91 48.31 4.38
CA ASP A 46 -18.54 47.78 4.51
C ASP A 46 -18.18 47.17 5.88
N PRO A 47 -17.06 46.42 5.94
CA PRO A 47 -15.91 47.06 6.59
C PRO A 47 -14.59 46.97 5.80
N VAL A 48 -13.87 48.09 5.84
CA VAL A 48 -12.45 48.24 5.52
C VAL A 48 -11.62 47.49 6.56
N THR A 49 -10.66 46.67 6.11
CA THR A 49 -9.51 46.24 6.93
C THR A 49 -8.24 46.35 6.12
N GLU A 50 -7.32 47.22 6.56
CA GLU A 50 -5.94 47.25 6.09
C GLU A 50 -5.07 46.26 6.88
N PRO A 51 -3.99 45.71 6.30
CA PRO A 51 -3.03 44.87 7.01
C PRO A 51 -1.77 45.68 7.42
N VAL A 52 -1.22 45.42 8.61
CA VAL A 52 0.20 45.73 8.89
C VAL A 52 0.86 44.59 9.68
N THR A 53 1.98 44.17 9.12
CA THR A 53 3.02 43.21 9.47
C THR A 53 3.79 43.50 10.77
N GLU A 54 4.21 42.45 11.48
CA GLU A 54 5.59 42.08 11.90
C GLU A 54 5.57 41.04 13.04
N PRO A 55 6.57 40.13 13.15
CA PRO A 55 7.65 40.44 14.09
C PRO A 55 9.06 40.16 13.56
N VAL A 56 9.97 41.06 13.95
CA VAL A 56 11.42 40.99 13.83
C VAL A 56 12.00 40.07 14.91
N THR A 57 13.01 39.31 14.48
CA THR A 57 13.99 38.47 15.18
C THR A 57 14.64 39.08 16.43
N GLU A 58 14.96 38.24 17.42
CA GLU A 58 16.04 38.44 18.41
C GLU A 58 16.63 37.09 18.89
N PRO A 59 17.86 37.08 19.47
CA PRO A 59 18.91 36.16 19.01
C PRO A 59 19.24 34.95 19.90
N VAL A 60 19.99 34.03 19.30
CA VAL A 60 20.76 32.92 19.90
C VAL A 60 21.96 33.47 20.67
N THR A 61 22.15 33.03 21.92
CA THR A 61 23.42 32.50 22.50
C THR A 61 23.28 32.26 24.01
N GLU A 62 23.67 31.08 24.51
CA GLU A 62 24.81 30.90 25.44
C GLU A 62 25.17 29.39 25.58
N PRO A 63 26.41 29.03 25.97
CA PRO A 63 26.97 27.69 25.73
C PRO A 63 27.45 26.92 26.99
N VAL A 64 27.69 25.61 26.80
CA VAL A 64 28.58 24.66 27.53
C VAL A 64 28.26 24.31 29.00
N THR A 65 28.02 23.01 29.29
CA THR A 65 28.92 22.13 30.11
C THR A 65 28.29 20.75 30.42
N GLU A 66 28.98 19.69 29.98
CA GLU A 66 29.03 18.36 30.63
C GLU A 66 30.28 18.34 31.55
N PRO A 67 30.34 17.61 32.69
CA PRO A 67 30.45 16.13 32.65
C PRO A 67 29.85 15.31 33.82
N VAL A 68 29.59 14.04 33.50
CA VAL A 68 29.70 12.76 34.24
C VAL A 68 30.06 12.80 35.75
N THR A 69 29.29 12.07 36.59
CA THR A 69 29.78 11.01 37.50
C THR A 69 28.64 10.32 38.28
N GLU A 70 28.60 8.99 38.24
CA GLU A 70 28.01 8.15 39.30
C GLU A 70 28.93 8.12 40.53
N PRO A 71 28.41 7.80 41.72
CA PRO A 71 28.82 6.51 42.27
C PRO A 71 27.72 5.70 42.97
N VAL A 72 27.88 4.39 42.84
CA VAL A 72 27.33 3.27 43.62
C VAL A 72 27.51 3.46 45.12
N THR A 73 26.45 3.24 45.92
CA THR A 73 26.55 2.68 47.29
C THR A 73 25.22 2.05 47.72
N GLU A 74 25.22 0.72 47.90
CA GLU A 74 24.48 -0.02 48.94
C GLU A 74 25.51 -0.51 49.99
N PRO A 75 25.15 -1.09 51.16
CA PRO A 75 23.83 -1.30 51.78
C PRO A 75 23.81 -0.79 53.26
N VAL A 76 22.72 -1.04 54.02
CA VAL A 76 22.75 -1.58 55.41
C VAL A 76 21.37 -1.49 56.13
N THR A 77 20.88 -2.69 56.50
CA THR A 77 20.05 -3.14 57.64
C THR A 77 18.55 -2.79 57.81
N GLU A 78 17.82 -3.88 58.09
CA GLU A 78 16.44 -4.04 58.56
C GLU A 78 16.10 -3.28 59.85
N PRO A 79 14.79 -3.11 60.13
CA PRO A 79 14.27 -3.76 61.33
C PRO A 79 13.03 -4.62 61.09
N VAL A 80 13.00 -5.72 61.84
CA VAL A 80 11.89 -6.64 62.07
C VAL A 80 10.70 -5.92 62.71
N THR A 81 9.53 -6.06 62.11
CA THR A 81 8.23 -5.94 62.79
C THR A 81 7.25 -6.95 62.19
N GLU A 82 6.80 -7.91 62.99
CA GLU A 82 5.66 -8.77 62.67
C GLU A 82 4.36 -7.95 62.58
N PRO A 83 3.46 -8.26 61.62
CA PRO A 83 2.06 -7.93 61.79
C PRO A 83 1.21 -9.18 62.03
N VAL A 84 0.24 -8.95 62.90
CA VAL A 84 -0.84 -9.81 63.35
C VAL A 84 -1.63 -10.41 62.19
N THR A 85 -1.95 -11.71 62.31
CA THR A 85 -2.87 -12.45 61.45
C THR A 85 -4.30 -11.90 61.55
N GLU A 86 -4.81 -11.34 60.45
CA GLU A 86 -6.25 -11.16 60.20
C GLU A 86 -6.76 -12.27 59.24
N PRO A 87 -8.05 -12.66 59.30
CA PRO A 87 -8.56 -13.78 58.53
C PRO A 87 -8.66 -13.43 57.05
N VAL A 88 -8.14 -14.33 56.21
CA VAL A 88 -8.29 -14.29 54.75
C VAL A 88 -9.76 -14.54 54.41
N THR A 89 -10.49 -13.48 54.09
CA THR A 89 -11.64 -13.57 53.16
C THR A 89 -11.08 -13.60 51.75
N GLU A 90 -11.43 -14.63 50.98
CA GLU A 90 -11.18 -14.69 49.54
C GLU A 90 -11.69 -13.40 48.88
N PRO A 91 -10.89 -12.68 48.08
CA PRO A 91 -11.40 -11.57 47.32
C PRO A 91 -12.39 -12.12 46.29
N ALA A 92 -13.56 -11.49 46.20
CA ALA A 92 -14.44 -11.71 45.06
C ALA A 92 -13.66 -11.32 43.80
N VAL A 93 -13.49 -12.28 42.90
CA VAL A 93 -12.81 -12.12 41.61
C VAL A 93 -13.55 -11.03 40.82
N ASP A 94 -12.79 -10.07 40.29
CA ASP A 94 -13.33 -9.05 39.39
C ASP A 94 -13.87 -9.75 38.13
N PRO A 95 -15.08 -9.44 37.62
CA PRO A 95 -15.58 -10.00 36.36
C PRO A 95 -14.63 -9.76 35.16
N GLU A 96 -13.69 -8.82 35.23
CA GLU A 96 -12.59 -8.70 34.25
C GLU A 96 -11.49 -9.77 34.43
N ASP A 97 -11.17 -10.18 35.66
CA ASP A 97 -10.21 -11.26 35.95
C ASP A 97 -10.78 -12.65 35.61
N GLU A 98 -12.10 -12.86 35.72
CA GLU A 98 -12.74 -14.10 35.26
C GLU A 98 -12.57 -14.30 33.74
N LYS A 99 -12.68 -13.23 32.94
CA LYS A 99 -12.45 -13.28 31.48
C LYS A 99 -11.00 -13.55 31.11
N LEU A 100 -10.04 -13.03 31.89
CA LEU A 100 -8.61 -13.29 31.67
C LEU A 100 -8.20 -14.72 32.08
N SER A 101 -8.85 -15.28 33.10
CA SER A 101 -8.61 -16.66 33.54
C SER A 101 -9.01 -17.72 32.51
N GLU A 102 -9.97 -17.42 31.63
CA GLU A 102 -10.45 -18.30 30.56
C GLU A 102 -9.43 -18.47 29.41
N PHE A 103 -8.46 -17.55 29.32
CA PHE A 103 -7.38 -17.58 28.33
C PHE A 103 -6.03 -17.95 28.91
N ALA A 104 -5.95 -18.58 30.09
CA ALA A 104 -4.67 -19.04 30.61
C ALA A 104 -3.88 -19.89 29.57
N LYS A 105 -2.57 -19.67 29.51
CA LYS A 105 -1.63 -20.50 28.74
C LYS A 105 -1.81 -21.98 29.06
N ILE A 106 -1.88 -22.83 28.04
CA ILE A 106 -1.91 -24.28 28.24
C ILE A 106 -0.47 -24.75 28.49
N GLU A 107 -0.13 -24.86 29.78
CA GLU A 107 1.16 -25.40 30.20
C GLU A 107 1.13 -26.93 30.28
N PRO A 108 2.25 -27.61 29.96
CA PRO A 108 2.35 -29.04 30.10
C PRO A 108 2.32 -29.39 31.59
N ALA A 109 1.29 -30.09 32.04
CA ALA A 109 1.32 -30.74 33.35
C ALA A 109 2.39 -31.84 33.36
N ASP A 110 2.98 -32.14 34.53
CA ASP A 110 4.02 -33.15 34.67
C ASP A 110 3.70 -34.45 33.93
N GLY A 111 4.55 -34.79 32.95
CA GLY A 111 4.44 -36.01 32.15
C GLY A 111 3.38 -36.00 31.03
N LYS A 112 2.67 -34.88 30.78
CA LYS A 112 1.72 -34.74 29.66
C LYS A 112 2.29 -33.83 28.56
N THR A 113 2.29 -34.34 27.34
CA THR A 113 2.63 -33.56 26.14
C THR A 113 1.41 -32.77 25.65
N VAL A 114 1.55 -31.47 25.46
CA VAL A 114 0.52 -30.62 24.83
C VAL A 114 0.62 -30.75 23.32
N LYS A 115 -0.47 -31.11 22.65
CA LYS A 115 -0.51 -31.23 21.19
C LYS A 115 -1.07 -29.96 20.54
N ILE A 116 -0.34 -29.39 19.59
CA ILE A 116 -0.71 -28.18 18.87
C ILE A 116 -0.92 -28.51 17.39
N ALA A 117 -2.10 -28.26 16.84
CA ALA A 117 -2.36 -28.38 15.41
C ALA A 117 -2.23 -27.00 14.73
N CYS A 118 -1.24 -26.85 13.85
CA CYS A 118 -1.12 -25.69 12.97
C CYS A 118 -1.91 -25.94 11.69
N VAL A 119 -3.06 -25.26 11.56
CA VAL A 119 -4.02 -25.34 10.46
C VAL A 119 -3.81 -24.15 9.55
N GLY A 120 -3.57 -24.39 8.26
CA GLY A 120 -3.31 -23.29 7.34
C GLY A 120 -3.07 -23.66 5.88
N ASP A 121 -2.50 -22.70 5.15
CA ASP A 121 -2.29 -22.78 3.71
C ASP A 121 -0.84 -23.17 3.34
N SER A 122 -0.33 -22.67 2.21
CA SER A 122 1.04 -22.88 1.76
C SER A 122 2.08 -22.29 2.70
N ILE A 123 1.75 -21.20 3.40
CA ILE A 123 2.63 -20.61 4.39
C ILE A 123 2.78 -21.61 5.55
N THR A 124 1.67 -22.13 6.07
CA THR A 124 1.75 -23.16 7.13
C THR A 124 2.47 -24.43 6.68
N TYR A 125 2.25 -24.87 5.45
CA TYR A 125 2.93 -26.02 4.88
C TYR A 125 4.46 -25.84 4.82
N GLY A 126 4.94 -24.61 4.59
CA GLY A 126 6.35 -24.35 4.29
C GLY A 126 6.66 -24.42 2.79
N TYR A 127 5.74 -23.98 1.93
CA TYR A 127 5.92 -24.03 0.48
C TYR A 127 7.18 -23.25 0.04
N GLY A 128 7.96 -23.83 -0.86
CA GLY A 128 9.20 -23.23 -1.37
C GLY A 128 10.45 -23.55 -0.55
N LEU A 129 10.31 -24.07 0.67
CA LEU A 129 11.44 -24.51 1.48
C LEU A 129 12.07 -25.80 0.95
N GLY A 130 13.38 -25.93 1.13
CA GLY A 130 14.11 -27.17 0.81
C GLY A 130 13.71 -28.33 1.73
N ASN A 131 13.43 -28.06 3.01
CA ASN A 131 12.98 -29.06 3.98
C ASN A 131 11.86 -28.51 4.88
N PRO A 132 10.60 -28.50 4.42
CA PRO A 132 9.48 -27.99 5.22
C PRO A 132 9.30 -28.70 6.58
N LEU A 133 9.73 -29.95 6.71
CA LEU A 133 9.67 -30.70 7.98
C LEU A 133 10.62 -30.18 9.05
N ALA A 134 11.67 -29.46 8.67
CA ALA A 134 12.61 -28.83 9.59
C ALA A 134 12.41 -27.31 9.65
N ASP A 135 11.97 -26.71 8.55
CA ASP A 135 12.16 -25.26 8.34
C ASP A 135 10.85 -24.46 8.27
N SER A 136 9.70 -25.12 8.14
CA SER A 136 8.39 -24.45 8.20
C SER A 136 8.16 -23.83 9.59
N TYR A 137 7.30 -22.82 9.69
CA TYR A 137 7.03 -22.21 11.00
C TYR A 137 6.52 -23.23 12.03
N PRO A 138 5.69 -24.26 11.72
CA PRO A 138 5.31 -25.27 12.71
C PRO A 138 6.51 -26.11 13.17
N ALA A 139 7.46 -26.39 12.27
CA ALA A 139 8.69 -27.12 12.62
C ALA A 139 9.64 -26.26 13.48
N GLN A 140 9.78 -24.97 13.18
CA GLN A 140 10.54 -24.05 14.01
C GLN A 140 9.85 -23.83 15.38
N LEU A 141 8.52 -23.74 15.41
CA LEU A 141 7.73 -23.64 16.63
C LEU A 141 7.93 -24.87 17.53
N GLN A 142 8.00 -26.08 16.96
CA GLN A 142 8.34 -27.29 17.70
C GLN A 142 9.71 -27.19 18.39
N LYS A 143 10.70 -26.55 17.74
CA LYS A 143 12.03 -26.35 18.33
C LYS A 143 11.99 -25.35 19.48
N LEU A 144 11.24 -24.25 19.33
CA LEU A 144 11.07 -23.22 20.36
C LEU A 144 10.35 -23.77 21.60
N LEU A 145 9.30 -24.58 21.41
CA LEU A 145 8.51 -25.16 22.50
C LEU A 145 9.18 -26.36 23.20
N GLY A 146 10.04 -27.09 22.50
CA GLY A 146 10.75 -28.25 23.06
C GLY A 146 9.89 -29.50 23.24
N GLY A 147 10.40 -30.48 23.99
CA GLY A 147 9.87 -31.85 24.05
C GLY A 147 8.55 -32.03 24.81
N SER A 148 8.14 -31.04 25.60
CA SER A 148 6.85 -31.06 26.30
C SER A 148 5.65 -30.75 25.39
N TYR A 149 5.92 -30.41 24.13
CA TYR A 149 4.91 -30.10 23.12
C TYR A 149 5.09 -30.99 21.90
N LYS A 150 3.97 -31.24 21.20
CA LYS A 150 3.96 -31.87 19.89
C LYS A 150 3.21 -31.00 18.89
N VAL A 151 3.92 -30.39 17.97
CA VAL A 151 3.36 -29.52 16.93
C VAL A 151 3.11 -30.33 15.66
N GLY A 152 1.88 -30.32 15.17
CA GLY A 152 1.47 -30.91 13.90
C GLY A 152 1.32 -29.85 12.82
N ASN A 153 1.93 -30.08 11.65
CA ASN A 153 1.76 -29.23 10.48
C ASN A 153 0.62 -29.78 9.60
N PHE A 154 -0.48 -29.04 9.51
CA PHE A 154 -1.64 -29.35 8.66
C PHE A 154 -1.85 -28.29 7.57
N GLY A 155 -0.76 -27.67 7.12
CA GLY A 155 -0.81 -26.71 6.02
C GLY A 155 -1.11 -27.38 4.68
N LYS A 156 -2.08 -26.82 3.93
CA LYS A 156 -2.37 -27.24 2.56
C LYS A 156 -2.10 -26.10 1.58
N SER A 157 -1.11 -26.30 0.71
CA SER A 157 -0.76 -25.29 -0.29
C SER A 157 -1.94 -24.82 -1.13
N GLY A 158 -2.12 -23.50 -1.20
CA GLY A 158 -3.18 -22.83 -1.97
C GLY A 158 -4.58 -22.86 -1.35
N SER A 159 -4.73 -23.44 -0.15
CA SER A 159 -6.03 -23.61 0.51
C SER A 159 -6.63 -22.30 1.01
N TYR A 160 -7.95 -22.33 1.21
CA TYR A 160 -8.78 -21.17 1.55
C TYR A 160 -9.98 -21.59 2.41
N THR A 161 -10.63 -20.65 3.11
CA THR A 161 -11.77 -20.89 4.02
C THR A 161 -13.14 -20.69 3.39
N LEU A 162 -13.27 -19.77 2.43
CA LEU A 162 -14.54 -19.47 1.79
C LEU A 162 -15.16 -20.74 1.17
N PRO A 163 -16.47 -21.02 1.31
CA PRO A 163 -17.06 -22.21 0.73
C PRO A 163 -16.84 -22.29 -0.79
N ALA A 164 -16.54 -23.48 -1.31
CA ALA A 164 -16.22 -23.66 -2.73
C ALA A 164 -17.34 -23.19 -3.69
N ASN A 165 -18.59 -23.27 -3.25
CA ASN A 165 -19.79 -22.84 -3.98
C ASN A 165 -20.18 -21.38 -3.71
N ASN A 166 -19.43 -20.63 -2.91
CA ASN A 166 -19.68 -19.21 -2.68
C ASN A 166 -19.49 -18.44 -4.00
N LYS A 167 -20.41 -17.51 -4.31
CA LYS A 167 -20.40 -16.74 -5.56
C LYS A 167 -19.17 -15.85 -5.76
N TYR A 168 -18.46 -15.51 -4.68
CA TYR A 168 -17.23 -14.72 -4.72
C TYR A 168 -15.97 -15.59 -4.82
N ASN A 169 -16.07 -16.90 -4.59
CA ASN A 169 -14.94 -17.81 -4.66
C ASN A 169 -14.34 -17.85 -6.07
N VAL A 170 -13.04 -17.58 -6.19
CA VAL A 170 -12.30 -17.62 -7.46
C VAL A 170 -11.36 -18.82 -7.58
N LYS A 171 -11.37 -19.71 -6.58
CA LYS A 171 -10.47 -20.87 -6.47
C LYS A 171 -11.19 -22.18 -6.77
N GLU A 172 -10.41 -23.17 -7.20
CA GLU A 172 -10.90 -24.53 -7.46
C GLU A 172 -11.35 -25.24 -6.16
N ALA A 173 -12.46 -25.97 -6.23
CA ALA A 173 -13.12 -26.56 -5.07
C ALA A 173 -12.28 -27.60 -4.29
N ASN A 174 -11.29 -28.23 -4.92
CA ASN A 174 -10.36 -29.16 -4.28
C ASN A 174 -9.35 -28.46 -3.34
N LEU A 175 -9.20 -27.15 -3.45
CA LEU A 175 -8.37 -26.34 -2.56
C LEU A 175 -9.16 -25.76 -1.38
N TYR A 176 -10.49 -25.91 -1.36
CA TYR A 176 -11.27 -25.55 -0.18
C TYR A 176 -10.79 -26.38 1.00
N TYR A 177 -10.34 -25.75 2.08
CA TYR A 177 -9.54 -26.44 3.10
C TYR A 177 -10.26 -27.67 3.69
N ARG A 178 -11.58 -27.63 3.86
CA ARG A 178 -12.39 -28.77 4.35
C ARG A 178 -12.43 -29.97 3.41
N ASN A 179 -12.12 -29.79 2.12
CA ASN A 179 -12.04 -30.87 1.14
C ASN A 179 -10.67 -31.56 1.12
N THR A 180 -9.73 -31.14 1.98
CA THR A 180 -8.33 -31.55 1.91
C THR A 180 -8.03 -32.73 2.83
N ALA A 181 -6.95 -33.46 2.53
CA ALA A 181 -6.50 -34.54 3.40
C ALA A 181 -5.91 -34.01 4.71
N GLU A 182 -5.33 -32.81 4.66
CA GLU A 182 -4.69 -32.11 5.76
C GLU A 182 -5.71 -31.70 6.83
N TYR A 183 -6.86 -31.15 6.41
CA TYR A 183 -7.99 -30.93 7.30
C TYR A 183 -8.46 -32.23 7.96
N ASN A 184 -8.71 -33.28 7.18
CA ASN A 184 -9.12 -34.58 7.72
C ASN A 184 -8.09 -35.20 8.70
N ALA A 185 -6.80 -34.93 8.49
CA ALA A 185 -5.74 -35.38 9.39
C ALA A 185 -5.69 -34.54 10.68
N SER A 186 -5.91 -33.23 10.58
CA SER A 186 -5.92 -32.33 11.74
C SER A 186 -7.03 -32.67 12.74
N LEU A 187 -8.22 -33.05 12.26
CA LEU A 187 -9.34 -33.50 13.10
C LEU A 187 -9.02 -34.79 13.89
N LYS A 188 -8.05 -35.58 13.43
CA LYS A 188 -7.63 -36.86 14.02
C LYS A 188 -6.34 -36.75 14.83
N PHE A 189 -5.81 -35.54 15.01
CA PHE A 189 -4.55 -35.34 15.73
C PHE A 189 -4.70 -35.41 17.25
N ASP A 190 -5.95 -35.30 17.74
CA ASP A 190 -6.31 -35.14 19.15
C ASP A 190 -5.59 -33.93 19.77
N ALA A 191 -5.65 -32.78 19.09
CA ALA A 191 -4.98 -31.56 19.53
C ALA A 191 -5.58 -31.04 20.86
N ASP A 192 -4.73 -30.49 21.72
CA ASP A 192 -5.16 -29.65 22.86
C ASP A 192 -5.35 -28.19 22.40
N VAL A 193 -4.51 -27.73 21.48
CA VAL A 193 -4.49 -26.37 20.94
C VAL A 193 -4.59 -26.42 19.42
N VAL A 194 -5.43 -25.58 18.82
CA VAL A 194 -5.47 -25.38 17.37
C VAL A 194 -5.07 -23.94 17.05
N ILE A 195 -4.23 -23.75 16.04
CA ILE A 195 -3.84 -22.43 15.52
C ILE A 195 -4.29 -22.39 14.08
N ILE A 196 -5.19 -21.45 13.76
CA ILE A 196 -5.74 -21.28 12.42
C ILE A 196 -5.11 -20.03 11.79
N MET A 197 -4.31 -20.24 10.75
CA MET A 197 -3.72 -19.17 9.93
C MET A 197 -4.10 -19.39 8.46
N LEU A 198 -5.32 -18.98 8.11
CA LEU A 198 -5.91 -19.08 6.77
C LEU A 198 -6.49 -17.74 6.33
N GLY A 199 -6.28 -17.38 5.07
CA GLY A 199 -6.89 -16.17 4.49
C GLY A 199 -6.12 -15.59 3.31
N THR A 200 -4.81 -15.84 3.20
CA THR A 200 -3.95 -15.32 2.12
C THR A 200 -4.50 -15.63 0.73
N ASN A 201 -5.17 -16.77 0.58
CA ASN A 201 -5.77 -17.20 -0.68
C ASN A 201 -7.21 -16.70 -0.87
N ASP A 202 -7.95 -16.52 0.22
CA ASP A 202 -9.33 -15.98 0.26
C ASP A 202 -9.39 -14.51 -0.15
N ILE A 203 -8.30 -13.78 0.08
CA ILE A 203 -8.19 -12.36 -0.29
C ILE A 203 -8.48 -12.10 -1.78
N ARG A 204 -8.25 -13.13 -2.62
CA ARG A 204 -8.58 -13.14 -4.06
C ARG A 204 -10.07 -13.09 -4.37
N SER A 205 -10.89 -13.42 -3.38
CA SER A 205 -12.34 -13.43 -3.45
C SER A 205 -12.97 -12.22 -2.77
N MET A 206 -12.22 -11.39 -2.04
CA MET A 206 -12.75 -10.25 -1.26
C MET A 206 -13.01 -9.00 -2.13
N SER A 207 -13.81 -9.14 -3.18
CA SER A 207 -14.03 -8.08 -4.17
C SER A 207 -14.91 -6.92 -3.68
N CYS A 208 -15.60 -7.06 -2.55
CA CYS A 208 -16.49 -6.08 -1.95
C CYS A 208 -16.75 -6.42 -0.47
N ASN A 209 -17.46 -5.56 0.25
CA ASN A 209 -17.75 -5.76 1.69
C ASN A 209 -18.51 -7.07 1.95
N ALA A 210 -19.53 -7.38 1.15
CA ALA A 210 -20.26 -8.65 1.29
C ALA A 210 -19.35 -9.89 1.13
N ALA A 211 -18.33 -9.82 0.29
CA ALA A 211 -17.37 -10.92 0.15
C ALA A 211 -16.42 -11.04 1.37
N LYS A 212 -16.09 -9.91 2.02
CA LYS A 212 -15.33 -9.90 3.28
C LYS A 212 -16.16 -10.47 4.42
N ASP A 213 -17.44 -10.10 4.50
CA ASP A 213 -18.37 -10.64 5.50
C ASP A 213 -18.52 -12.16 5.36
N ASP A 214 -18.65 -12.65 4.12
CA ASP A 214 -18.69 -14.08 3.81
C ASP A 214 -17.39 -14.81 4.23
N TYR A 215 -16.22 -14.17 4.05
CA TYR A 215 -14.95 -14.71 4.54
C TYR A 215 -14.90 -14.79 6.07
N VAL A 216 -15.28 -13.71 6.76
CA VAL A 216 -15.31 -13.68 8.23
C VAL A 216 -16.23 -14.79 8.76
N ALA A 217 -17.42 -14.95 8.17
CA ALA A 217 -18.33 -16.03 8.51
C ALA A 217 -17.73 -17.43 8.27
N ALA A 218 -17.02 -17.61 7.15
CA ALA A 218 -16.36 -18.88 6.83
C ALA A 218 -15.20 -19.22 7.78
N LEU A 219 -14.39 -18.21 8.16
CA LEU A 219 -13.32 -18.35 9.14
C LEU A 219 -13.87 -18.69 10.53
N LYS A 220 -14.94 -18.01 10.97
CA LYS A 220 -15.61 -18.32 12.24
C LYS A 220 -16.12 -19.76 12.26
N SER A 221 -16.80 -20.17 11.20
CA SER A 221 -17.35 -21.52 11.08
C SER A 221 -16.29 -22.62 11.19
N ILE A 222 -15.08 -22.42 10.67
CA ILE A 222 -14.01 -23.43 10.84
C ILE A 222 -13.38 -23.40 12.22
N ALA A 223 -13.29 -22.23 12.83
CA ALA A 223 -12.78 -22.11 14.19
C ALA A 223 -13.70 -22.79 15.21
N GLU A 224 -15.02 -22.59 15.10
CA GLU A 224 -16.04 -23.26 15.94
C GLU A 224 -15.98 -24.79 15.80
N GLU A 225 -15.80 -25.28 14.57
CA GLU A 225 -15.69 -26.73 14.32
C GLU A 225 -14.50 -27.36 15.05
N TYR A 226 -13.36 -26.67 15.12
CA TYR A 226 -12.21 -27.12 15.90
C TYR A 226 -12.46 -27.00 17.41
N SER A 227 -13.15 -25.95 17.88
CA SER A 227 -13.45 -25.80 19.31
C SER A 227 -14.42 -26.86 19.82
N ASP A 228 -15.29 -27.39 18.95
CA ASP A 228 -16.23 -28.46 19.30
C ASP A 228 -15.55 -29.85 19.42
N LEU A 229 -14.27 -29.97 19.06
CA LEU A 229 -13.55 -31.24 19.18
C LEU A 229 -13.28 -31.59 20.67
N PRO A 230 -13.52 -32.85 21.11
CA PRO A 230 -13.48 -33.20 22.54
C PRO A 230 -12.15 -32.95 23.26
N THR A 231 -11.03 -32.91 22.54
CA THR A 231 -9.69 -32.73 23.12
C THR A 231 -9.23 -31.28 23.08
N VAL A 232 -9.84 -30.46 22.23
CA VAL A 232 -9.41 -29.08 22.01
C VAL A 232 -9.87 -28.23 23.18
N LYS A 233 -8.91 -27.55 23.80
CA LYS A 233 -9.14 -26.65 24.93
C LYS A 233 -9.06 -25.18 24.50
N LYS A 234 -8.33 -24.90 23.41
CA LYS A 234 -8.10 -23.53 22.94
C LYS A 234 -7.90 -23.50 21.43
N VAL A 235 -8.58 -22.55 20.78
CA VAL A 235 -8.42 -22.24 19.36
C VAL A 235 -7.89 -20.83 19.24
N TYR A 236 -6.72 -20.67 18.61
CA TYR A 236 -6.16 -19.38 18.24
C TYR A 236 -6.47 -19.07 16.78
N ILE A 237 -6.94 -17.87 16.51
CA ILE A 237 -6.92 -17.31 15.15
C ILE A 237 -5.65 -16.47 15.05
N ALA A 238 -4.78 -16.81 14.09
CA ALA A 238 -3.56 -16.06 13.83
C ALA A 238 -3.71 -15.27 12.54
N SER A 239 -3.26 -14.01 12.53
CA SER A 239 -3.28 -13.23 11.29
C SER A 239 -2.32 -13.79 10.25
N CYS A 240 -2.68 -13.65 8.98
CA CYS A 240 -1.76 -13.96 7.89
C CYS A 240 -0.68 -12.86 7.79
N ILE A 241 0.55 -13.25 7.43
CA ILE A 241 1.67 -12.33 7.27
C ILE A 241 1.47 -11.32 6.12
N PHE A 242 2.25 -10.24 6.13
CA PHE A 242 2.36 -9.31 5.01
C PHE A 242 2.82 -10.04 3.73
N THR A 243 2.19 -9.76 2.59
CA THR A 243 2.59 -10.30 1.28
C THR A 243 2.45 -9.22 0.21
N CYS A 244 3.32 -9.25 -0.79
CA CYS A 244 3.58 -8.08 -1.63
C CYS A 244 3.66 -8.36 -3.14
N ASN A 245 3.00 -9.42 -3.63
CA ASN A 245 2.95 -9.72 -5.05
C ASN A 245 1.77 -9.03 -5.74
N ALA A 246 1.81 -8.82 -7.06
CA ALA A 246 0.77 -8.07 -7.77
C ALA A 246 -0.64 -8.70 -7.69
N ASP A 247 -0.74 -10.02 -7.50
CA ASP A 247 -2.04 -10.68 -7.31
C ASP A 247 -2.61 -10.39 -5.93
N VAL A 248 -1.76 -10.30 -4.90
CA VAL A 248 -2.16 -10.17 -3.49
C VAL A 248 -2.17 -8.70 -3.02
N ILE A 249 -1.23 -7.86 -3.46
CA ILE A 249 -1.21 -6.40 -3.19
C ILE A 249 -2.42 -5.69 -3.76
N ARG A 250 -2.92 -6.16 -4.91
CA ARG A 250 -4.18 -5.63 -5.44
C ARG A 250 -5.28 -5.65 -4.39
N GLN A 251 -5.13 -6.43 -3.32
CA GLN A 251 -6.20 -6.88 -2.47
C GLN A 251 -5.85 -6.73 -0.99
N LEU A 252 -5.50 -5.53 -0.52
CA LEU A 252 -5.47 -5.17 0.93
C LEU A 252 -4.15 -5.44 1.67
N SER A 253 -3.06 -4.84 1.19
CA SER A 253 -1.72 -5.10 1.72
C SER A 253 -1.39 -4.44 3.07
N HIS A 254 -2.23 -3.54 3.60
CA HIS A 254 -1.96 -2.85 4.87
C HIS A 254 -2.82 -3.38 6.04
N GLY A 255 -2.94 -4.70 6.12
CA GLY A 255 -3.46 -5.39 7.30
C GLY A 255 -4.97 -5.60 7.35
N GLU A 256 -5.74 -5.30 6.29
CA GLU A 256 -7.19 -5.57 6.32
C GLU A 256 -7.50 -7.05 6.58
N LEU A 257 -6.76 -7.97 5.97
CA LEU A 257 -6.96 -9.40 6.23
C LEU A 257 -6.75 -9.72 7.72
N ALA A 258 -5.71 -9.15 8.33
CA ALA A 258 -5.45 -9.28 9.75
C ALA A 258 -6.59 -8.71 10.59
N ARG A 259 -7.15 -7.54 10.24
CA ARG A 259 -8.33 -6.95 10.90
C ARG A 259 -9.58 -7.83 10.78
N LEU A 260 -9.82 -8.45 9.62
CA LEU A 260 -10.93 -9.37 9.42
C LEU A 260 -10.76 -10.65 10.26
N GLN A 261 -9.53 -11.13 10.39
CA GLN A 261 -9.17 -12.29 11.24
C GLN A 261 -9.30 -11.96 12.73
N GLU A 262 -8.83 -10.79 13.15
CA GLU A 262 -9.02 -10.25 14.50
C GLU A 262 -10.51 -10.11 14.84
N LYS A 263 -11.29 -9.54 13.91
CA LYS A 263 -12.74 -9.44 14.06
C LYS A 263 -13.38 -10.82 14.26
N ALA A 264 -12.99 -11.82 13.47
CA ALA A 264 -13.50 -13.18 13.61
C ALA A 264 -13.17 -13.78 15.00
N ALA A 265 -11.96 -13.54 15.50
CA ALA A 265 -11.52 -13.99 16.81
C ALA A 265 -12.33 -13.33 17.93
N ASN A 266 -12.46 -12.00 17.88
CA ASN A 266 -13.21 -11.21 18.86
C ASN A 266 -14.71 -11.59 18.88
N ASP A 267 -15.31 -11.79 17.70
CA ASP A 267 -16.71 -12.22 17.59
C ASP A 267 -16.97 -13.59 18.25
N LEU A 268 -15.96 -14.47 18.30
CA LEU A 268 -16.05 -15.81 18.91
C LEU A 268 -15.57 -15.84 20.36
N GLY A 269 -14.96 -14.77 20.86
CA GLY A 269 -14.23 -14.78 22.12
C GLY A 269 -13.01 -15.70 22.07
N PHE A 270 -12.36 -15.84 20.92
CA PHE A 270 -11.13 -16.64 20.77
C PHE A 270 -9.88 -15.75 20.85
N PRO A 271 -8.76 -16.24 21.39
CA PRO A 271 -7.51 -15.50 21.39
C PRO A 271 -7.00 -15.27 19.96
N PHE A 272 -6.53 -14.04 19.72
CA PHE A 272 -5.94 -13.62 18.45
C PHE A 272 -4.41 -13.50 18.58
N ILE A 273 -3.67 -14.04 17.60
CA ILE A 273 -2.22 -13.81 17.49
C ILE A 273 -1.96 -12.95 16.26
N ASP A 274 -1.57 -11.70 16.49
CA ASP A 274 -1.30 -10.77 15.39
C ASP A 274 0.09 -10.95 14.76
N VAL A 275 0.29 -12.07 14.08
CA VAL A 275 1.53 -12.39 13.35
C VAL A 275 1.85 -11.31 12.31
N PHE A 276 0.84 -10.75 11.64
CA PHE A 276 0.99 -9.65 10.68
C PHE A 276 1.72 -8.48 11.34
N ALA A 277 1.17 -7.92 12.43
CA ALA A 277 1.75 -6.76 13.08
C ALA A 277 3.14 -7.08 13.66
N MET A 278 3.29 -8.22 14.34
CA MET A 278 4.56 -8.62 14.96
C MET A 278 5.68 -8.79 13.92
N THR A 279 5.36 -9.27 12.72
CA THR A 279 6.36 -9.54 11.67
C THR A 279 6.43 -8.48 10.57
N TYR A 280 5.60 -7.44 10.62
CA TYR A 280 5.40 -6.48 9.53
C TYR A 280 6.72 -5.85 9.08
N GLU A 281 7.49 -5.28 10.02
CA GLU A 281 8.77 -4.63 9.72
C GLU A 281 9.76 -5.55 8.98
N TYR A 282 9.81 -6.82 9.38
CA TYR A 282 10.68 -7.81 8.73
C TYR A 282 10.15 -8.19 7.34
N MET A 283 8.89 -8.59 7.26
CA MET A 283 8.26 -9.12 6.05
C MET A 283 8.08 -8.05 4.97
N ASN A 284 7.80 -6.80 5.38
CA ASN A 284 7.69 -5.65 4.48
C ASN A 284 9.01 -5.37 3.77
N VAL A 285 10.16 -5.75 4.31
CA VAL A 285 11.40 -5.67 3.55
C VAL A 285 11.66 -6.99 2.83
N HIS A 286 11.61 -8.11 3.57
CA HIS A 286 12.02 -9.42 3.11
C HIS A 286 11.28 -9.87 1.85
N HIS A 287 9.95 -9.82 1.84
CA HIS A 287 9.18 -10.33 0.72
C HIS A 287 9.39 -9.55 -0.57
N HIS A 288 9.69 -8.25 -0.52
CA HIS A 288 9.78 -7.43 -1.73
C HIS A 288 10.93 -7.81 -2.68
N TYR A 289 11.91 -8.59 -2.23
CA TYR A 289 12.98 -9.12 -3.08
C TYR A 289 13.02 -10.65 -3.15
N ASP A 290 12.08 -11.33 -2.50
CA ASP A 290 11.86 -12.76 -2.70
C ASP A 290 11.21 -13.05 -4.06
N LYS A 291 11.36 -14.29 -4.52
CA LYS A 291 10.98 -14.70 -5.87
C LYS A 291 9.49 -14.49 -6.15
N ASP A 292 8.63 -14.95 -5.24
CA ASP A 292 7.17 -14.92 -5.44
C ASP A 292 6.43 -13.87 -4.60
N ARG A 293 7.13 -13.21 -3.66
CA ARG A 293 6.61 -12.12 -2.81
C ARG A 293 5.41 -12.54 -1.94
N VAL A 294 5.28 -13.83 -1.65
CA VAL A 294 4.20 -14.42 -0.81
C VAL A 294 4.76 -15.39 0.21
N HIS A 295 5.63 -16.29 -0.22
CA HIS A 295 6.22 -17.30 0.67
C HIS A 295 7.57 -16.79 1.18
N PRO A 296 7.77 -16.73 2.51
CA PRO A 296 9.05 -16.30 3.07
C PRO A 296 10.17 -17.27 2.72
N ALA A 297 11.42 -16.80 2.76
CA ALA A 297 12.56 -17.70 2.88
C ALA A 297 12.67 -18.27 4.32
N GLU A 298 13.66 -19.12 4.55
CA GLU A 298 13.85 -19.88 5.81
C GLU A 298 13.88 -18.99 7.06
N ASP A 299 14.56 -17.85 6.98
CA ASP A 299 14.65 -16.83 8.02
C ASP A 299 13.30 -16.16 8.33
N GLY A 300 12.48 -15.92 7.31
CA GLY A 300 11.12 -15.41 7.49
C GLY A 300 10.22 -16.42 8.23
N TYR A 301 10.35 -17.72 7.94
CA TYR A 301 9.58 -18.76 8.65
C TYR A 301 9.91 -18.85 10.14
N LEU A 302 11.16 -18.58 10.53
CA LEU A 302 11.53 -18.47 11.94
C LEU A 302 10.82 -17.29 12.62
N GLN A 303 10.69 -16.13 11.94
CA GLN A 303 10.00 -14.97 12.51
C GLN A 303 8.52 -15.26 12.78
N ILE A 304 7.85 -16.00 11.87
CA ILE A 304 6.47 -16.45 12.08
C ILE A 304 6.38 -17.35 13.31
N ALA A 305 7.32 -18.29 13.46
CA ALA A 305 7.33 -19.20 14.61
C ALA A 305 7.55 -18.46 15.93
N LYS A 306 8.42 -17.44 15.94
CA LYS A 306 8.66 -16.56 17.11
C LYS A 306 7.42 -15.75 17.48
N ALA A 307 6.71 -15.18 16.50
CA ALA A 307 5.45 -14.47 16.73
C ALA A 307 4.37 -15.39 17.31
N ILE A 308 4.20 -16.58 16.73
CA ILE A 308 3.25 -17.58 17.26
C ILE A 308 3.67 -18.04 18.65
N TYR A 309 4.95 -18.31 18.89
CA TYR A 309 5.47 -18.69 20.21
C TYR A 309 5.15 -17.61 21.24
N ALA A 310 5.41 -16.34 20.93
CA ALA A 310 5.10 -15.20 21.80
C ALA A 310 3.61 -15.13 22.14
N GLY A 311 2.72 -15.27 21.15
CA GLY A 311 1.28 -15.31 21.38
C GLY A 311 0.78 -16.52 22.17
N LEU A 312 1.45 -17.68 22.06
CA LEU A 312 1.11 -18.87 22.85
C LEU A 312 1.64 -18.80 24.27
N MET A 313 2.81 -18.20 24.47
CA MET A 313 3.51 -18.14 25.75
C MET A 313 3.22 -16.87 26.54
N GLU A 314 2.49 -15.92 25.93
CA GLU A 314 2.17 -14.60 26.49
C GLU A 314 3.44 -13.81 26.83
N THR A 315 4.40 -13.82 25.90
CA THR A 315 5.68 -13.08 26.01
C THR A 315 5.80 -12.04 24.91
N GLU A 316 6.73 -11.10 25.09
CA GLU A 316 7.15 -10.22 24.00
C GLU A 316 7.74 -11.03 22.83
N PRO A 317 7.46 -10.65 21.57
CA PRO A 317 7.97 -11.36 20.41
C PRO A 317 9.43 -10.98 20.11
N GLU A 318 10.34 -11.95 20.19
CA GLU A 318 11.77 -11.76 19.87
C GLU A 318 12.05 -11.80 18.36
N ILE A 319 11.36 -10.96 17.58
CA ILE A 319 11.53 -10.87 16.11
C ILE A 319 12.88 -10.25 15.77
N ASP A 320 13.60 -10.86 14.83
CA ASP A 320 14.88 -10.33 14.38
C ASP A 320 14.69 -8.99 13.66
N GLU A 321 15.53 -8.00 13.97
CA GLU A 321 15.51 -6.74 13.22
C GLU A 321 16.05 -6.93 11.80
N TYR A 322 15.31 -6.42 10.82
CA TYR A 322 15.80 -6.41 9.45
C TYR A 322 16.93 -5.37 9.29
N PRO A 323 18.09 -5.71 8.67
CA PRO A 323 19.25 -4.82 8.57
C PRO A 323 18.97 -3.42 8.01
N VAL A 324 19.79 -2.45 8.40
CA VAL A 324 19.84 -1.08 7.84
C VAL A 324 21.24 -0.77 7.29
N SER A 325 21.35 0.20 6.39
CA SER A 325 22.62 0.61 5.81
C SER A 325 23.45 1.42 6.81
N GLU A 326 24.64 0.92 7.15
CA GLU A 326 25.61 1.64 8.00
C GLU A 326 26.14 2.94 7.35
N THR A 327 26.03 3.08 6.03
CA THR A 327 26.63 4.19 5.28
C THR A 327 25.60 5.23 4.82
N GLY A 328 24.31 4.91 4.90
CA GLY A 328 23.26 5.71 4.25
C GLY A 328 23.31 5.70 2.71
N VAL A 329 24.11 4.81 2.11
CA VAL A 329 24.27 4.71 0.65
C VAL A 329 24.13 3.26 0.22
N VAL A 330 23.42 3.02 -0.89
CA VAL A 330 23.27 1.67 -1.47
C VAL A 330 23.45 1.73 -2.98
N PHE A 331 24.47 1.05 -3.49
CA PHE A 331 24.76 0.92 -4.91
C PHE A 331 23.97 -0.24 -5.52
N VAL A 332 23.27 0.02 -6.63
CA VAL A 332 22.45 -0.98 -7.33
C VAL A 332 22.78 -1.05 -8.82
N LYS A 333 22.72 -2.26 -9.39
CA LYS A 333 22.77 -2.51 -10.84
C LYS A 333 22.35 -3.95 -11.18
N ASP A 334 22.07 -4.19 -12.46
CA ASP A 334 21.95 -5.52 -13.04
C ASP A 334 23.24 -6.33 -12.81
N GLY A 335 23.09 -7.60 -12.44
CA GLY A 335 24.22 -8.48 -12.12
C GLY A 335 24.87 -8.24 -10.75
N GLY A 336 24.32 -7.34 -9.92
CA GLY A 336 24.65 -7.26 -8.50
C GLY A 336 24.35 -8.57 -7.74
N ARG A 337 24.89 -8.71 -6.53
CA ARG A 337 24.69 -9.93 -5.72
C ARG A 337 23.57 -9.71 -4.70
N PRO A 338 22.58 -10.63 -4.58
CA PRO A 338 21.53 -10.52 -3.57
C PRO A 338 22.06 -10.45 -2.13
N THR A 339 23.20 -11.10 -1.87
CA THR A 339 23.87 -11.14 -0.56
C THR A 339 24.88 -10.03 -0.33
N ALA A 340 25.13 -9.15 -1.31
CA ALA A 340 26.00 -8.01 -1.08
C ALA A 340 25.35 -6.98 -0.15
N ASP A 341 26.20 -6.15 0.45
CA ASP A 341 25.82 -5.04 1.34
C ASP A 341 25.44 -3.78 0.55
N GLY A 342 25.86 -3.68 -0.72
CA GLY A 342 25.61 -2.50 -1.53
C GLY A 342 26.42 -1.28 -1.11
N LYS A 343 27.47 -1.41 -0.28
CA LYS A 343 28.22 -0.25 0.26
C LYS A 343 29.10 0.44 -0.78
N THR A 344 29.45 -0.23 -1.88
CA THR A 344 30.35 0.30 -2.92
C THR A 344 29.87 -0.06 -4.33
N PRO A 345 30.28 0.68 -5.39
CA PRO A 345 29.98 0.31 -6.77
C PRO A 345 30.60 -1.02 -7.22
N ALA A 346 31.59 -1.55 -6.48
CA ALA A 346 32.19 -2.86 -6.70
C ALA A 346 31.37 -4.02 -6.08
N THR A 347 30.55 -3.73 -5.06
CA THR A 347 29.67 -4.68 -4.37
C THR A 347 28.19 -4.31 -4.46
N PRO A 348 27.64 -3.98 -5.66
CA PRO A 348 26.28 -3.53 -5.76
C PRO A 348 25.28 -4.68 -5.56
N ILE A 349 24.09 -4.34 -5.09
CA ILE A 349 22.97 -5.28 -5.02
C ILE A 349 22.11 -5.21 -6.29
N ASN A 350 21.41 -6.30 -6.59
CA ASN A 350 20.51 -6.41 -7.75
C ASN A 350 19.02 -6.26 -7.39
N SER A 351 18.71 -5.60 -6.27
CA SER A 351 17.35 -5.39 -5.82
C SER A 351 17.15 -3.95 -5.37
N PHE A 352 16.28 -3.22 -6.08
CA PHE A 352 15.90 -1.85 -5.72
C PHE A 352 15.11 -1.84 -4.41
N ALA A 353 14.17 -2.79 -4.24
CA ALA A 353 13.38 -2.89 -3.02
C ALA A 353 14.24 -3.19 -1.78
N LYS A 354 15.27 -4.05 -1.91
CA LYS A 354 16.24 -4.27 -0.83
C LYS A 354 17.01 -2.98 -0.51
N ALA A 355 17.38 -2.19 -1.52
CA ALA A 355 18.05 -0.90 -1.29
C ALA A 355 17.17 0.07 -0.50
N VAL A 356 15.88 0.16 -0.83
CA VAL A 356 14.90 0.93 -0.06
C VAL A 356 14.79 0.40 1.36
N GLY A 357 14.65 -0.92 1.52
CA GLY A 357 14.61 -1.58 2.82
C GLY A 357 15.80 -1.25 3.71
N LEU A 358 17.03 -1.26 3.15
CA LEU A 358 18.23 -0.89 3.89
C LEU A 358 18.27 0.59 4.30
N LEU A 359 17.57 1.48 3.58
CA LEU A 359 17.53 2.93 3.84
C LEU A 359 16.23 3.40 4.52
N ARG A 360 15.30 2.47 4.84
CA ARG A 360 13.93 2.80 5.22
C ARG A 360 13.81 3.64 6.51
N LYS A 361 14.67 3.39 7.50
CA LYS A 361 14.64 4.05 8.82
C LYS A 361 15.29 5.43 8.78
N ASP A 362 16.46 5.52 8.14
CA ASP A 362 17.34 6.70 8.24
C ASP A 362 17.34 7.56 6.97
N GLY A 363 16.74 7.08 5.88
CA GLY A 363 16.83 7.71 4.56
C GLY A 363 18.19 7.44 3.93
N GLY A 364 18.56 8.27 2.95
CA GLY A 364 19.88 8.20 2.32
C GLY A 364 19.81 8.14 0.80
N THR A 365 20.79 7.48 0.17
CA THR A 365 20.97 7.52 -1.29
C THR A 365 21.04 6.13 -1.91
N ILE A 366 20.17 5.86 -2.87
CA ILE A 366 20.31 4.76 -3.82
C ILE A 366 21.08 5.26 -5.04
N VAL A 367 22.23 4.65 -5.32
CA VAL A 367 23.06 4.98 -6.48
C VAL A 367 22.87 3.92 -7.56
N ILE A 368 22.22 4.30 -8.68
CA ILE A 368 22.17 3.46 -9.88
C ILE A 368 23.56 3.52 -10.54
N CYS A 369 24.38 2.51 -10.30
CA CYS A 369 25.80 2.50 -10.70
C CYS A 369 26.09 1.74 -12.00
N GLY A 370 25.05 1.33 -12.70
CA GLY A 370 25.06 0.64 -13.99
C GLY A 370 23.62 0.45 -14.48
N PRO A 371 23.39 -0.21 -15.62
CA PRO A 371 22.03 -0.52 -16.05
C PRO A 371 21.31 -1.30 -14.94
N PHE A 372 20.09 -0.92 -14.62
CA PHE A 372 19.21 -1.67 -13.72
C PHE A 372 17.88 -1.88 -14.42
N THR A 373 17.37 -3.11 -14.43
CA THR A 373 16.12 -3.47 -15.10
C THR A 373 15.15 -4.09 -14.11
N SER A 374 13.96 -3.49 -13.94
CA SER A 374 12.92 -4.10 -13.12
C SER A 374 12.42 -5.40 -13.73
N SER A 375 12.28 -6.43 -12.90
CA SER A 375 11.83 -7.78 -13.31
C SER A 375 10.39 -8.10 -12.88
N TYR A 376 9.74 -7.18 -12.17
CA TYR A 376 8.38 -7.29 -11.65
C TYR A 376 7.80 -5.89 -11.40
N THR A 377 6.49 -5.82 -11.15
CA THR A 377 5.84 -4.62 -10.63
C THR A 377 6.39 -4.31 -9.24
N MET A 378 7.19 -3.25 -9.13
CA MET A 378 7.90 -2.90 -7.91
C MET A 378 6.98 -2.10 -7.00
N HIS A 379 6.34 -2.81 -6.07
CA HIS A 379 5.93 -2.21 -4.82
C HIS A 379 7.17 -2.12 -3.95
N LEU A 380 7.47 -0.93 -3.43
CA LEU A 380 8.64 -0.73 -2.59
C LEU A 380 8.22 -0.83 -1.12
N PRO A 381 9.13 -1.26 -0.22
CA PRO A 381 8.90 -1.15 1.21
C PRO A 381 8.59 0.30 1.60
N GLU A 382 7.84 0.47 2.69
CA GLU A 382 7.64 1.77 3.31
C GLU A 382 8.97 2.35 3.80
N ASN A 383 9.09 3.67 3.77
CA ASN A 383 10.26 4.39 4.30
C ASN A 383 9.83 5.64 5.07
N GLY A 384 10.32 5.77 6.30
CA GLY A 384 9.98 6.89 7.20
C GLY A 384 10.81 8.15 6.98
N LYS A 385 11.82 8.09 6.12
CA LYS A 385 12.71 9.21 5.75
C LYS A 385 12.91 9.24 4.25
N THR A 386 13.16 10.43 3.71
CA THR A 386 13.35 10.64 2.28
C THR A 386 14.55 9.85 1.74
N ILE A 387 14.34 9.13 0.64
CA ILE A 387 15.40 8.43 -0.09
C ILE A 387 15.69 9.16 -1.41
N THR A 388 16.95 9.49 -1.64
CA THR A 388 17.43 10.05 -2.90
C THR A 388 17.85 8.93 -3.85
N VAL A 389 17.46 9.00 -5.11
CA VAL A 389 17.82 8.05 -6.16
C VAL A 389 18.56 8.80 -7.26
N THR A 390 19.81 8.40 -7.53
CA THR A 390 20.66 9.11 -8.48
C THR A 390 21.62 8.18 -9.22
N SER A 391 22.12 8.64 -10.37
CA SER A 391 23.27 8.03 -11.07
C SER A 391 24.54 8.89 -10.99
N VAL A 392 24.54 9.97 -10.20
CA VAL A 392 25.72 10.82 -9.97
C VAL A 392 26.04 10.81 -8.48
N TYR A 393 27.20 10.27 -8.12
CA TYR A 393 27.60 10.13 -6.73
C TYR A 393 29.12 10.17 -6.59
N ASP A 394 29.61 10.86 -5.57
CA ASP A 394 31.03 10.98 -5.23
C ASP A 394 31.92 11.38 -6.43
N GLY A 395 31.49 12.40 -7.16
CA GLY A 395 32.20 12.92 -8.34
C GLY A 395 32.13 12.03 -9.59
N VAL A 396 31.44 10.89 -9.54
CA VAL A 396 31.28 9.97 -10.67
C VAL A 396 29.89 10.08 -11.27
N ASP A 397 29.82 10.33 -12.58
CA ASP A 397 28.59 10.19 -13.35
C ASP A 397 28.51 8.78 -13.97
N TYR A 398 27.69 7.91 -13.36
CA TYR A 398 27.53 6.53 -13.80
C TYR A 398 26.74 6.41 -15.10
N ARG A 399 25.99 7.43 -15.53
CA ARG A 399 25.29 7.45 -16.83
C ARG A 399 26.32 7.43 -17.96
N THR A 400 27.41 8.17 -17.78
CA THR A 400 28.48 8.26 -18.78
C THR A 400 29.46 7.10 -18.69
N THR A 401 29.94 6.81 -17.47
CA THR A 401 31.02 5.85 -17.19
C THR A 401 30.55 4.39 -17.21
N ALA A 402 29.32 4.12 -16.79
CA ALA A 402 28.78 2.77 -16.63
C ALA A 402 27.46 2.54 -17.37
N LYS A 403 26.97 3.51 -18.15
CA LYS A 403 25.67 3.46 -18.84
C LYS A 403 24.51 3.24 -17.87
N ALA A 404 24.61 3.83 -16.69
CA ALA A 404 23.59 3.72 -15.66
C ALA A 404 22.26 4.29 -16.11
N LYS A 405 21.22 3.48 -15.91
CA LYS A 405 19.83 3.82 -16.22
C LYS A 405 18.89 2.94 -15.40
N LEU A 406 17.76 3.49 -14.99
CA LEU A 406 16.67 2.76 -14.34
C LEU A 406 15.65 2.36 -15.41
N THR A 407 15.73 1.12 -15.89
CA THR A 407 14.78 0.57 -16.87
C THR A 407 13.61 -0.07 -16.15
N LEU A 408 12.43 0.53 -16.27
CA LEU A 408 11.20 0.00 -15.69
C LEU A 408 10.49 -0.84 -16.76
N LYS A 409 10.38 -2.16 -16.61
CA LYS A 409 9.55 -3.02 -17.48
C LYS A 409 8.14 -3.21 -16.94
N HIS A 410 7.91 -2.82 -15.69
CA HIS A 410 6.64 -2.89 -14.99
C HIS A 410 6.41 -1.60 -14.21
N SER A 411 5.21 -1.45 -13.66
CA SER A 411 4.87 -0.29 -12.83
C SER A 411 5.69 -0.23 -11.54
N PHE A 412 5.83 0.98 -11.01
CA PHE A 412 6.70 1.35 -9.89
C PHE A 412 5.87 2.13 -8.87
N TYR A 413 5.84 1.66 -7.62
CA TYR A 413 4.98 2.18 -6.55
C TYR A 413 5.82 2.57 -5.33
N LEU A 414 5.68 3.81 -4.90
CA LEU A 414 6.37 4.38 -3.75
C LEU A 414 5.45 4.33 -2.52
N TYR A 415 6.01 4.01 -1.36
CA TYR A 415 5.32 3.96 -0.08
C TYR A 415 6.04 4.81 0.98
N GLY A 416 6.68 5.88 0.53
CA GLY A 416 7.38 6.86 1.34
C GLY A 416 7.96 7.95 0.46
N ASP A 417 8.73 8.86 1.05
CA ASP A 417 9.21 10.05 0.37
C ASP A 417 10.46 9.78 -0.48
N PHE A 418 10.51 10.35 -1.69
CA PHE A 418 11.62 10.17 -2.62
C PHE A 418 12.06 11.44 -3.34
N VAL A 419 13.36 11.51 -3.64
CA VAL A 419 13.94 12.46 -4.60
C VAL A 419 14.60 11.67 -5.72
N PHE A 420 14.19 11.87 -6.96
CA PHE A 420 14.86 11.32 -8.14
C PHE A 420 15.63 12.44 -8.81
N ASP A 421 16.94 12.32 -8.96
CA ASP A 421 17.73 13.35 -9.61
C ASP A 421 18.95 12.77 -10.34
N ASN A 422 19.40 13.48 -11.38
CA ASN A 422 20.54 13.10 -12.20
C ASN A 422 20.50 11.62 -12.67
N LEU A 423 19.36 11.22 -13.24
CA LEU A 423 19.04 9.83 -13.58
C LEU A 423 18.43 9.74 -14.99
N GLU A 424 18.72 8.66 -15.72
CA GLU A 424 17.93 8.26 -16.89
C GLU A 424 16.91 7.19 -16.46
N ILE A 425 15.62 7.48 -16.68
CA ILE A 425 14.54 6.52 -16.48
C ILE A 425 14.07 6.02 -17.85
N CYS A 426 14.24 4.73 -18.11
CA CYS A 426 13.86 4.11 -19.37
C CYS A 426 12.54 3.36 -19.20
N SER A 427 11.51 3.76 -19.94
CA SER A 427 10.29 2.97 -20.12
C SER A 427 10.59 1.72 -20.95
N GLY A 428 10.30 0.55 -20.38
CA GLY A 428 10.63 -0.76 -20.92
C GLY A 428 9.43 -1.53 -21.51
N ALA A 429 8.22 -1.00 -21.41
CA ALA A 429 6.98 -1.63 -21.89
C ALA A 429 5.88 -0.58 -22.14
N GLN A 430 4.66 -1.05 -22.39
CA GLN A 430 3.50 -0.19 -22.58
C GLN A 430 2.73 0.00 -21.27
N TRP A 431 2.11 1.17 -21.12
CA TRP A 431 1.14 1.48 -20.05
C TRP A 431 1.67 1.34 -18.62
N GLN A 432 2.95 1.64 -18.44
CA GLN A 432 3.61 1.59 -17.15
C GLN A 432 3.22 2.80 -16.29
N LEU A 433 3.07 2.54 -15.00
CA LEU A 433 2.72 3.54 -14.01
C LEU A 433 3.93 3.85 -13.12
N PHE A 434 4.16 5.12 -12.87
CA PHE A 434 5.02 5.62 -11.80
C PHE A 434 4.09 6.23 -10.75
N VAL A 435 3.93 5.54 -9.62
CA VAL A 435 2.86 5.78 -8.65
C VAL A 435 3.45 6.28 -7.34
N CYS A 436 3.07 7.48 -6.92
CA CYS A 436 3.56 8.10 -5.68
C CYS A 436 2.76 7.69 -4.44
N ASN A 437 1.54 7.16 -4.59
CA ASN A 437 0.63 6.81 -3.49
C ASN A 437 0.51 7.91 -2.43
N TYR A 438 0.36 9.16 -2.86
CA TYR A 438 0.26 10.35 -1.99
C TYR A 438 1.49 10.62 -1.10
N ASN A 439 2.68 10.13 -1.45
CA ASN A 439 3.93 10.50 -0.77
C ASN A 439 4.59 11.73 -1.40
N ASN A 440 5.47 12.40 -0.65
CA ASN A 440 6.23 13.54 -1.19
C ASN A 440 7.28 13.03 -2.18
N VAL A 441 7.23 13.54 -3.41
CA VAL A 441 8.14 13.10 -4.47
C VAL A 441 8.68 14.29 -5.24
N THR A 442 10.00 14.34 -5.40
CA THR A 442 10.65 15.30 -6.29
C THR A 442 11.25 14.57 -7.48
N ILE A 443 10.81 14.93 -8.68
CA ILE A 443 11.47 14.61 -9.95
C ILE A 443 12.35 15.81 -10.31
N GLY A 444 13.67 15.66 -10.13
CA GLY A 444 14.67 16.68 -10.39
C GLY A 444 14.80 17.04 -11.87
N GLU A 445 15.39 18.21 -12.14
CA GLU A 445 15.65 18.69 -13.51
C GLU A 445 16.63 17.78 -14.27
N GLY A 446 17.52 17.09 -13.55
CA GLY A 446 18.49 16.14 -14.10
C GLY A 446 17.88 14.80 -14.49
N VAL A 447 16.56 14.61 -14.33
CA VAL A 447 15.85 13.40 -14.74
C VAL A 447 15.50 13.47 -16.23
N THR A 448 15.97 12.47 -16.97
CA THR A 448 15.63 12.28 -18.39
C THR A 448 14.87 10.98 -18.57
N CYS A 449 13.99 10.94 -19.57
CA CYS A 449 13.22 9.74 -19.87
C CYS A 449 13.51 9.24 -21.29
N THR A 450 13.67 7.93 -21.43
CA THR A 450 13.84 7.24 -22.71
C THR A 450 12.85 6.09 -22.84
N LYS A 451 12.74 5.54 -24.06
CA LYS A 451 11.96 4.33 -24.34
C LYS A 451 12.89 3.25 -24.86
N ALA A 452 12.72 2.02 -24.36
CA ALA A 452 13.57 0.90 -24.74
C ALA A 452 13.42 0.52 -26.23
N ASN A 453 12.26 0.80 -26.83
CA ASN A 453 11.96 0.61 -28.26
C ASN A 453 10.71 1.42 -28.65
N ALA A 454 10.37 1.39 -29.94
CA ALA A 454 9.23 2.13 -30.51
C ALA A 454 7.86 1.63 -30.03
N GLN A 455 7.77 0.41 -29.50
CA GLN A 455 6.53 -0.16 -28.98
C GLN A 455 6.25 0.32 -27.55
N CYS A 456 7.27 0.72 -26.79
CA CYS A 456 7.09 1.24 -25.43
C CYS A 456 6.34 2.58 -25.44
N THR A 457 5.63 2.89 -24.36
CA THR A 457 4.96 4.19 -24.18
C THR A 457 5.68 4.99 -23.11
N ASP A 458 5.53 6.31 -23.12
CA ASP A 458 5.91 7.11 -21.96
C ASP A 458 5.05 6.68 -20.74
N MET A 459 5.54 6.91 -19.52
CA MET A 459 4.91 6.42 -18.30
C MET A 459 3.85 7.41 -17.79
N LEU A 460 2.79 6.90 -17.17
CA LEU A 460 1.88 7.73 -16.39
C LEU A 460 2.55 8.08 -15.05
N LEU A 461 2.69 9.38 -14.75
CA LEU A 461 2.99 9.85 -13.40
C LEU A 461 1.68 10.01 -12.62
N LEU A 462 1.40 9.08 -11.71
CA LEU A 462 0.21 9.03 -10.88
C LEU A 462 0.58 9.42 -9.46
N ILE A 463 0.03 10.53 -8.97
CA ILE A 463 0.36 11.03 -7.63
C ILE A 463 -0.44 10.29 -6.56
N GLY A 464 -1.73 10.04 -6.79
CA GLY A 464 -2.54 9.21 -5.90
C GLY A 464 -2.29 7.71 -6.07
N ALA A 465 -3.21 6.90 -5.56
CA ALA A 465 -3.16 5.44 -5.65
C ALA A 465 -3.71 4.92 -6.98
N ASN A 466 -3.16 3.79 -7.46
CA ASN A 466 -3.79 3.01 -8.54
C ASN A 466 -4.64 1.88 -7.95
N VAL A 467 -5.95 2.12 -7.85
CA VAL A 467 -6.94 1.20 -7.28
C VAL A 467 -7.21 0.06 -8.27
N GLY A 468 -6.70 -1.12 -7.92
CA GLY A 468 -6.68 -2.31 -8.78
C GLY A 468 -7.63 -3.44 -8.39
N LEU A 469 -8.37 -3.30 -7.29
CA LEU A 469 -9.39 -4.24 -6.83
C LEU A 469 -10.51 -3.52 -6.09
N GLY A 470 -11.68 -4.15 -6.03
CA GLY A 470 -12.77 -3.74 -5.15
C GLY A 470 -12.50 -4.20 -3.72
N GLY A 471 -13.16 -3.56 -2.76
CA GLY A 471 -13.00 -3.87 -1.34
C GLY A 471 -11.78 -3.22 -0.66
N VAL A 472 -10.88 -2.53 -1.37
CA VAL A 472 -9.82 -1.73 -0.71
C VAL A 472 -10.46 -0.66 0.21
N PRO A 473 -10.10 -0.58 1.51
CA PRO A 473 -10.59 0.45 2.41
C PRO A 473 -10.30 1.82 1.83
N GLU A 474 -11.32 2.67 1.79
CA GLU A 474 -11.14 4.04 1.29
C GLU A 474 -10.08 4.80 2.06
N SER A 475 -9.94 4.53 3.36
CA SER A 475 -8.91 5.11 4.23
C SER A 475 -7.48 4.81 3.78
N GLU A 476 -7.21 3.64 3.19
CA GLU A 476 -5.87 3.27 2.70
C GLU A 476 -5.51 3.94 1.36
N ILE A 477 -6.51 4.50 0.67
CA ILE A 477 -6.35 5.18 -0.62
C ILE A 477 -6.84 6.64 -0.56
N THR A 478 -6.88 7.21 0.64
CA THR A 478 -7.30 8.60 0.88
C THR A 478 -6.20 9.37 1.61
N LEU A 479 -5.78 10.48 1.02
CA LEU A 479 -4.90 11.44 1.66
C LEU A 479 -5.68 12.26 2.68
N ASN A 480 -5.30 12.17 3.95
CA ASN A 480 -5.84 13.00 5.04
C ASN A 480 -4.82 13.99 5.63
N GLY A 481 -3.61 14.05 5.07
CA GLY A 481 -2.55 14.99 5.46
C GLY A 481 -2.05 15.78 4.25
N GLU A 482 -0.80 16.23 4.29
CA GLU A 482 -0.19 16.97 3.20
C GLU A 482 0.65 16.05 2.28
N CYS A 483 0.51 16.26 0.97
CA CYS A 483 1.34 15.63 -0.05
C CYS A 483 1.85 16.71 -1.01
N ASN A 484 3.17 16.82 -1.13
CA ASN A 484 3.85 17.79 -1.99
C ASN A 484 4.69 17.06 -3.05
N VAL A 485 4.37 17.28 -4.32
CA VAL A 485 5.11 16.71 -5.45
C VAL A 485 5.67 17.80 -6.33
N TYR A 486 6.96 17.68 -6.68
CA TYR A 486 7.64 18.59 -7.59
C TYR A 486 8.07 17.85 -8.85
N VAL A 487 7.66 18.33 -10.02
CA VAL A 487 8.04 17.77 -11.32
C VAL A 487 8.82 18.82 -12.10
N ASN A 488 10.15 18.70 -12.05
CA ASN A 488 11.07 19.64 -12.68
C ASN A 488 11.56 19.17 -14.06
N GLY A 489 11.50 17.85 -14.33
CA GLY A 489 12.03 17.25 -15.55
C GLY A 489 11.34 15.95 -15.97
N GLY A 490 11.94 15.28 -16.95
CA GLY A 490 11.46 14.01 -17.52
C GLY A 490 10.42 14.15 -18.64
N THR A 491 10.13 13.01 -19.27
CA THR A 491 9.05 12.84 -20.27
C THR A 491 8.04 11.85 -19.72
N TRP A 492 6.78 12.28 -19.68
CA TRP A 492 5.66 11.57 -19.07
C TRP A 492 4.51 11.49 -20.08
N LEU A 493 3.66 10.47 -19.95
CA LEU A 493 2.46 10.38 -20.77
C LEU A 493 1.47 11.49 -20.39
N TYR A 494 1.20 11.63 -19.09
CA TYR A 494 0.45 12.72 -18.45
C TYR A 494 0.65 12.62 -16.92
N ILE A 495 0.19 13.63 -16.18
CA ILE A 495 0.16 13.62 -14.70
C ILE A 495 -1.28 13.44 -14.22
N LYS A 496 -1.50 12.57 -13.23
CA LYS A 496 -2.79 12.47 -12.55
C LYS A 496 -2.63 12.65 -11.05
N CYS A 497 -3.22 13.72 -10.50
CA CYS A 497 -2.93 14.11 -9.12
C CYS A 497 -3.71 13.27 -8.07
N GLY A 498 -4.90 12.76 -8.40
CA GLY A 498 -5.65 11.84 -7.50
C GLY A 498 -5.54 10.36 -7.90
N ASN A 499 -6.43 9.53 -7.36
CA ASN A 499 -6.43 8.09 -7.65
C ASN A 499 -6.76 7.77 -9.10
N ARG A 500 -6.35 6.59 -9.56
CA ARG A 500 -6.82 5.95 -10.79
C ARG A 500 -7.58 4.68 -10.43
N ARG A 501 -8.73 4.45 -11.04
CA ARG A 501 -9.51 3.20 -10.85
C ARG A 501 -9.39 2.28 -12.06
N GLY A 502 -9.15 1.00 -11.79
CA GLY A 502 -9.12 -0.06 -12.81
C GLY A 502 -10.51 -0.55 -13.23
N ASN A 503 -11.53 -0.36 -12.40
CA ASN A 503 -12.88 -0.83 -12.62
C ASN A 503 -13.91 0.14 -12.00
N PRO A 504 -15.09 0.33 -12.64
CA PRO A 504 -16.20 1.11 -12.10
C PRO A 504 -16.67 0.78 -10.68
N ALA A 505 -16.52 -0.47 -10.23
CA ALA A 505 -16.96 -0.93 -8.92
C ALA A 505 -15.92 -0.71 -7.81
N TYR A 506 -14.77 -0.10 -8.11
CA TYR A 506 -13.71 0.07 -7.11
C TYR A 506 -13.89 1.39 -6.36
N ALA A 507 -13.49 1.40 -5.10
CA ALA A 507 -13.56 2.57 -4.23
C ALA A 507 -12.90 3.81 -4.86
N PHE A 508 -13.48 4.98 -4.59
CA PHE A 508 -12.94 6.25 -5.08
C PHE A 508 -11.70 6.68 -4.30
N GLY A 509 -11.80 6.67 -2.96
CA GLY A 509 -10.83 7.35 -2.09
C GLY A 509 -10.58 8.78 -2.57
N GLY A 510 -9.37 9.30 -2.35
CA GLY A 510 -8.92 10.55 -2.96
C GLY A 510 -8.23 11.48 -1.99
N VAL A 511 -8.68 12.73 -1.93
CA VAL A 511 -8.22 13.70 -0.93
C VAL A 511 -9.35 13.94 0.06
N GLY A 512 -9.16 13.55 1.32
CA GLY A 512 -10.15 13.68 2.39
C GLY A 512 -10.25 15.12 2.92
N GLU A 513 -11.15 15.37 3.86
CA GLU A 513 -11.45 16.72 4.40
C GLU A 513 -10.21 17.42 5.00
N GLY A 514 -9.33 16.67 5.67
CA GLY A 514 -8.06 17.18 6.19
C GLY A 514 -6.90 17.14 5.20
N GLY A 515 -7.14 16.63 3.99
CA GLY A 515 -6.11 16.38 2.99
C GLY A 515 -5.78 17.62 2.15
N LYS A 516 -4.48 17.81 1.91
CA LYS A 516 -3.97 18.84 0.98
C LYS A 516 -2.94 18.24 0.05
N LEU A 517 -3.30 18.15 -1.23
CA LEU A 517 -2.41 17.72 -2.29
C LEU A 517 -1.90 18.92 -3.07
N THR A 518 -0.58 19.08 -3.17
CA THR A 518 0.04 20.12 -4.00
C THR A 518 1.03 19.50 -4.97
N VAL A 519 0.76 19.69 -6.26
CA VAL A 519 1.63 19.24 -7.35
C VAL A 519 2.15 20.46 -8.10
N THR A 520 3.46 20.67 -8.06
CA THR A 520 4.14 21.77 -8.74
C THR A 520 4.91 21.24 -9.94
N VAL A 521 4.53 21.69 -11.13
CA VAL A 521 5.17 21.36 -12.40
C VAL A 521 6.01 22.55 -12.86
N ASN A 522 7.32 22.42 -12.77
CA ASN A 522 8.28 23.43 -13.24
C ASN A 522 8.80 23.11 -14.66
N GLY A 523 8.73 21.85 -15.08
CA GLY A 523 9.24 21.42 -16.38
C GLY A 523 8.73 20.04 -16.82
N GLY A 524 9.44 19.47 -17.80
CA GLY A 524 9.12 18.17 -18.40
C GLY A 524 8.22 18.25 -19.64
N VAL A 525 8.00 17.09 -20.27
CA VAL A 525 7.20 16.92 -21.48
C VAL A 525 6.07 15.92 -21.23
N TYR A 526 4.84 16.29 -21.59
CA TYR A 526 3.62 15.51 -21.38
C TYR A 526 3.02 15.11 -22.72
N THR A 527 3.22 13.86 -23.12
CA THR A 527 3.13 13.45 -24.54
C THR A 527 1.73 13.06 -25.00
N ASN A 528 0.79 12.78 -24.11
CA ASN A 528 -0.54 12.37 -24.54
C ASN A 528 -1.33 13.54 -25.16
N THR A 529 -1.85 13.34 -26.37
CA THR A 529 -2.51 14.38 -27.19
C THR A 529 -4.04 14.35 -27.11
N GLY A 530 -4.65 13.30 -26.57
CA GLY A 530 -6.11 13.19 -26.58
C GLY A 530 -6.70 11.96 -25.88
N GLY A 531 -8.01 11.78 -26.06
CA GLY A 531 -8.81 10.78 -25.35
C GLY A 531 -9.06 11.17 -23.89
N ASN A 532 -9.50 10.21 -23.09
CA ASN A 532 -9.97 10.49 -21.73
C ASN A 532 -8.86 10.44 -20.65
N ASN A 533 -7.60 10.29 -21.04
CA ASN A 533 -6.47 10.05 -20.13
C ASN A 533 -5.46 11.20 -20.22
N LEU A 534 -5.83 12.36 -19.69
CA LEU A 534 -5.03 13.58 -19.79
C LEU A 534 -4.66 14.13 -18.41
N THR A 535 -3.77 15.12 -18.41
CA THR A 535 -3.29 15.74 -17.19
C THR A 535 -4.44 16.37 -16.41
N ALA A 536 -4.53 16.09 -15.11
CA ALA A 536 -5.55 16.72 -14.27
C ALA A 536 -5.10 16.96 -12.82
N ALA A 537 -5.64 18.02 -12.21
CA ALA A 537 -5.41 18.38 -10.81
C ALA A 537 -6.13 17.43 -9.83
N THR A 538 -7.05 16.59 -10.31
CA THR A 538 -7.64 15.48 -9.55
C THR A 538 -7.50 14.13 -10.27
N GLY A 539 -7.97 13.06 -9.64
CA GLY A 539 -8.00 11.70 -10.15
C GLY A 539 -9.40 11.22 -10.55
N MET A 540 -9.51 9.93 -10.86
CA MET A 540 -10.78 9.19 -10.84
C MET A 540 -11.17 8.89 -9.38
N SER A 541 -11.28 9.94 -8.56
CA SER A 541 -11.36 9.88 -7.10
C SER A 541 -12.31 10.96 -6.56
N SER A 542 -12.66 10.91 -5.28
CA SER A 542 -13.31 12.01 -4.57
C SER A 542 -12.30 13.12 -4.20
N ASN A 543 -12.80 14.31 -3.90
CA ASN A 543 -12.04 15.42 -3.31
C ASN A 543 -12.92 16.17 -2.31
N LEU A 544 -12.62 16.01 -1.03
CA LEU A 544 -13.25 16.71 0.09
C LEU A 544 -12.32 17.79 0.65
N GLY A 545 -11.00 17.66 0.46
CA GLY A 545 -9.98 18.63 0.87
C GLY A 545 -9.52 19.56 -0.25
N GLU A 546 -8.21 19.80 -0.33
CA GLU A 546 -7.61 20.75 -1.26
C GLU A 546 -6.70 20.04 -2.28
N CYS A 547 -6.96 20.23 -3.58
CA CYS A 547 -6.10 19.79 -4.66
C CYS A 547 -5.53 21.00 -5.42
N ASN A 548 -4.20 21.16 -5.40
CA ASN A 548 -3.48 22.23 -6.06
C ASN A 548 -2.61 21.66 -7.18
N LEU A 549 -2.84 22.11 -8.42
CA LEU A 549 -1.91 21.89 -9.53
C LEU A 549 -1.35 23.23 -9.97
N ILE A 550 -0.06 23.43 -9.72
CA ILE A 550 0.68 24.65 -10.07
C ILE A 550 1.57 24.33 -11.26
N ILE A 551 1.41 25.05 -12.36
CA ILE A 551 2.17 24.87 -13.60
C ILE A 551 2.97 26.13 -13.87
N ASN A 552 4.27 26.06 -13.57
CA ASN A 552 5.25 27.10 -13.83
C ASN A 552 5.97 26.89 -15.18
N GLY A 553 5.95 25.68 -15.73
CA GLY A 553 6.62 25.35 -17.00
C GLY A 553 6.24 23.97 -17.55
N GLY A 554 6.91 23.56 -18.63
CA GLY A 554 6.71 22.27 -19.30
C GLY A 554 5.98 22.34 -20.65
N GLU A 555 6.05 21.26 -21.41
CA GLU A 555 5.39 21.12 -22.72
C GLU A 555 4.22 20.12 -22.64
N PHE A 556 3.00 20.59 -22.82
CA PHE A 556 1.77 19.79 -22.76
C PHE A 556 1.18 19.58 -24.15
N HIS A 557 1.15 18.34 -24.61
CA HIS A 557 0.65 17.99 -25.94
C HIS A 557 -0.88 17.84 -26.00
N GLY A 558 -1.53 17.67 -24.86
CA GLY A 558 -2.99 17.55 -24.73
C GLY A 558 -3.60 18.66 -23.88
N SER A 559 -4.91 18.54 -23.66
CA SER A 559 -5.65 19.42 -22.75
C SER A 559 -5.34 19.11 -21.28
N ILE A 560 -5.60 20.07 -20.41
CA ILE A 560 -5.47 19.95 -18.96
C ILE A 560 -6.84 20.17 -18.33
N TYR A 561 -7.10 19.47 -17.23
CA TYR A 561 -8.35 19.56 -16.49
C TYR A 561 -8.09 19.89 -15.02
N ALA A 562 -8.88 20.78 -14.43
CA ALA A 562 -8.88 20.90 -12.97
C ALA A 562 -9.51 19.62 -12.37
N VAL A 563 -10.75 19.31 -12.75
CA VAL A 563 -11.45 18.09 -12.31
C VAL A 563 -11.42 17.02 -13.40
N SER A 564 -10.83 15.89 -13.07
CA SER A 564 -10.90 14.65 -13.86
C SER A 564 -12.29 14.03 -13.84
N ARG A 565 -12.58 13.23 -14.86
CA ARG A 565 -13.67 12.26 -14.83
C ARG A 565 -13.52 11.24 -13.69
N GLY A 566 -14.64 10.75 -13.18
CA GLY A 566 -14.74 9.63 -12.23
C GLY A 566 -14.72 8.26 -12.93
N GLY A 567 -15.13 8.21 -14.20
CA GLY A 567 -15.28 6.98 -14.97
C GLY A 567 -16.71 6.40 -14.88
N GLY A 568 -16.91 5.18 -15.38
CA GLY A 568 -18.16 4.47 -15.10
C GLY A 568 -18.27 4.20 -13.59
N ASP A 569 -19.49 4.14 -13.07
CA ASP A 569 -19.74 3.89 -11.66
C ASP A 569 -20.83 2.84 -11.49
N THR A 570 -20.53 1.82 -10.70
CA THR A 570 -21.50 0.80 -10.25
C THR A 570 -21.38 0.60 -8.74
N HIS A 571 -20.70 1.51 -8.04
CA HIS A 571 -20.57 1.49 -6.59
C HIS A 571 -21.86 2.00 -5.95
N GLU A 572 -22.04 1.72 -4.65
CA GLU A 572 -23.20 2.19 -3.88
C GLU A 572 -23.12 3.70 -3.56
N THR A 573 -21.96 4.33 -3.78
CA THR A 573 -21.65 5.71 -3.42
C THR A 573 -20.97 6.46 -4.57
N ASP A 574 -21.53 7.61 -4.95
CA ASP A 574 -21.00 8.47 -6.01
C ASP A 574 -19.67 9.13 -5.59
N ALA A 575 -18.80 9.44 -6.55
CA ALA A 575 -17.67 10.34 -6.31
C ALA A 575 -18.13 11.73 -5.84
N VAL A 576 -17.55 12.22 -4.75
CA VAL A 576 -17.91 13.52 -4.15
C VAL A 576 -16.80 14.53 -4.38
N MET A 577 -17.13 15.68 -4.97
CA MET A 577 -16.23 16.84 -5.11
C MET A 577 -16.81 18.04 -4.36
N THR A 578 -16.67 18.05 -3.04
CA THR A 578 -17.09 19.14 -2.14
C THR A 578 -15.94 20.07 -1.75
N GLY A 579 -14.70 19.60 -1.88
CA GLY A 579 -13.49 20.35 -1.58
C GLY A 579 -13.13 21.40 -2.62
N THR A 580 -11.89 21.89 -2.54
CA THR A 580 -11.35 22.93 -3.42
C THR A 580 -10.34 22.34 -4.40
N VAL A 581 -10.46 22.70 -5.67
CA VAL A 581 -9.48 22.38 -6.71
C VAL A 581 -8.94 23.69 -7.28
N ASN A 582 -7.66 23.95 -7.11
CA ASN A 582 -6.98 25.12 -7.63
C ASN A 582 -6.04 24.72 -8.77
N LEU A 583 -6.19 25.38 -9.91
CA LEU A 583 -5.26 25.30 -11.02
C LEU A 583 -4.55 26.64 -11.17
N GLU A 584 -3.23 26.66 -11.00
CA GLU A 584 -2.41 27.85 -11.19
C GLU A 584 -1.52 27.69 -12.42
N ILE A 585 -1.63 28.59 -13.40
CA ILE A 585 -0.91 28.55 -14.68
C ILE A 585 -0.04 29.80 -14.81
N ASN A 586 1.23 29.64 -14.44
CA ASN A 586 2.25 30.68 -14.48
C ASN A 586 3.14 30.56 -15.74
N GLY A 587 3.25 29.37 -16.32
CA GLY A 587 4.10 29.15 -17.49
C GLY A 587 3.83 27.83 -18.22
N GLY A 588 4.62 27.58 -19.27
CA GLY A 588 4.55 26.36 -20.10
C GLY A 588 3.93 26.57 -21.48
N THR A 589 3.92 25.51 -22.27
CA THR A 589 3.33 25.52 -23.63
C THR A 589 2.23 24.47 -23.72
N PHE A 590 1.06 24.86 -24.24
CA PHE A 590 -0.12 24.00 -24.30
C PHE A 590 -0.61 23.89 -25.74
N LYS A 591 -0.71 22.65 -26.25
CA LYS A 591 -1.36 22.39 -27.55
C LYS A 591 -2.88 22.23 -27.41
N GLY A 592 -3.35 21.83 -26.23
CA GLY A 592 -4.77 21.71 -25.89
C GLY A 592 -5.33 22.94 -25.17
N LYS A 593 -6.58 22.80 -24.68
CA LYS A 593 -7.26 23.79 -23.84
C LYS A 593 -7.13 23.42 -22.36
N ILE A 594 -7.46 24.37 -21.49
CA ILE A 594 -7.46 24.21 -20.04
C ILE A 594 -8.91 24.24 -19.57
N PHE A 595 -9.41 23.10 -19.08
CA PHE A 595 -10.81 22.91 -18.73
C PHE A 595 -11.04 22.86 -17.22
N ALA A 596 -12.18 23.38 -16.77
CA ALA A 596 -12.61 23.22 -15.39
C ALA A 596 -12.92 21.75 -15.05
N ILE A 597 -13.72 21.09 -15.89
CA ILE A 597 -14.21 19.72 -15.64
C ILE A 597 -14.11 18.92 -16.93
N GLN A 598 -13.64 17.67 -16.83
CA GLN A 598 -13.44 16.79 -17.97
C GLN A 598 -14.75 16.24 -18.54
N ASP A 599 -15.66 15.77 -17.69
CA ASP A 599 -17.00 15.31 -18.07
C ASP A 599 -17.98 15.35 -16.86
N ASN A 600 -19.23 14.94 -17.08
CA ASN A 600 -20.29 15.00 -16.07
C ASN A 600 -20.35 13.74 -15.17
N THR A 601 -19.31 12.90 -15.15
CA THR A 601 -19.31 11.67 -14.32
C THR A 601 -19.03 11.94 -12.84
N VAL A 602 -18.74 13.19 -12.47
CA VAL A 602 -18.49 13.57 -11.08
C VAL A 602 -19.36 14.76 -10.72
N LYS A 603 -20.04 14.67 -9.58
CA LYS A 603 -20.85 15.76 -9.06
C LYS A 603 -19.95 16.76 -8.30
N VAL A 604 -19.83 17.96 -8.85
CA VAL A 604 -19.05 19.05 -8.27
C VAL A 604 -19.97 20.02 -7.53
N THR A 605 -19.80 20.13 -6.22
CA THR A 605 -20.47 21.12 -5.36
C THR A 605 -19.48 22.03 -4.63
N GLY A 606 -18.20 21.67 -4.63
CA GLY A 606 -17.09 22.49 -4.14
C GLY A 606 -16.63 23.56 -5.12
N SER A 607 -15.44 24.11 -4.89
CA SER A 607 -14.88 25.18 -5.72
C SER A 607 -13.84 24.67 -6.71
N VAL A 608 -13.96 25.09 -7.98
CA VAL A 608 -12.97 24.81 -9.03
C VAL A 608 -12.43 26.14 -9.52
N ASN A 609 -11.23 26.48 -9.06
CA ASN A 609 -10.63 27.78 -9.25
C ASN A 609 -9.50 27.72 -10.27
N VAL A 610 -9.34 28.78 -11.05
CA VAL A 610 -8.18 28.97 -11.91
C VAL A 610 -7.56 30.33 -11.69
N THR A 611 -6.24 30.34 -11.56
CA THR A 611 -5.42 31.54 -11.61
C THR A 611 -4.44 31.38 -12.76
N CYS A 612 -4.40 32.33 -13.70
CA CYS A 612 -3.42 32.26 -14.79
C CYS A 612 -2.88 33.63 -15.19
N ALA A 613 -1.68 33.66 -15.75
CA ALA A 613 -1.16 34.86 -16.40
C ALA A 613 -2.02 35.21 -17.64
N ALA A 614 -2.16 36.51 -17.95
CA ALA A 614 -2.99 37.00 -19.07
C ALA A 614 -2.76 36.30 -20.42
N ALA A 615 -1.53 35.85 -20.71
CA ALA A 615 -1.20 35.13 -21.95
C ALA A 615 -1.97 33.80 -22.12
N TYR A 616 -2.45 33.20 -21.03
CA TYR A 616 -3.12 31.91 -21.05
C TYR A 616 -4.64 32.00 -20.93
N GLU A 617 -5.21 33.20 -20.73
CA GLU A 617 -6.66 33.40 -20.58
C GLU A 617 -7.45 32.79 -21.75
N SER A 618 -6.97 32.98 -22.98
CA SER A 618 -7.60 32.45 -24.20
C SER A 618 -7.64 30.91 -24.28
N LEU A 619 -6.86 30.21 -23.45
CA LEU A 619 -6.84 28.75 -23.38
C LEU A 619 -7.87 28.18 -22.41
N LEU A 620 -8.43 29.00 -21.52
CA LEU A 620 -9.42 28.56 -20.54
C LEU A 620 -10.73 28.17 -21.23
N SER A 621 -11.37 27.11 -20.74
CA SER A 621 -12.65 26.61 -21.24
C SER A 621 -13.47 25.95 -20.13
N GLY A 622 -14.79 26.05 -20.22
CA GLY A 622 -15.70 25.55 -19.19
C GLY A 622 -15.90 26.52 -18.02
N ASN A 623 -16.72 26.09 -17.05
CA ASN A 623 -17.19 26.94 -15.96
C ASN A 623 -16.31 26.74 -14.71
N PHE A 624 -15.31 27.61 -14.54
CA PHE A 624 -14.60 27.76 -13.27
C PHE A 624 -15.46 28.55 -12.28
N THR A 625 -15.43 28.15 -11.01
CA THR A 625 -16.07 28.86 -9.90
C THR A 625 -15.47 30.25 -9.74
N ASN A 626 -14.13 30.32 -9.64
CA ASN A 626 -13.38 31.56 -9.59
C ASN A 626 -12.30 31.57 -10.67
N LYS A 627 -12.13 32.73 -11.30
CA LYS A 627 -11.17 32.94 -12.38
C LYS A 627 -10.43 34.25 -12.12
N VAL A 628 -9.13 34.14 -11.89
CA VAL A 628 -8.24 35.27 -11.61
C VAL A 628 -7.18 35.34 -12.71
N ILE A 629 -7.12 36.47 -13.40
CA ILE A 629 -6.10 36.74 -14.42
C ILE A 629 -5.06 37.66 -13.80
N LYS A 630 -3.83 37.18 -13.69
CA LYS A 630 -2.66 37.91 -13.15
C LYS A 630 -1.97 38.74 -14.22
#